data_AF-A0A349ENG6-F1
#
_entry.id   AF-A0A349ENG6-F1
#
_cell.length_a   1.000
_cell.length_b   1.000
_cell.length_c   1.000
_cell.angle_alpha   90.00
_cell.angle_beta   90.00
_cell.angle_gamma   90.00
#
_symmetry.space_group_name_H-M   'P 1'
#
loop_
_entity.id
_entity.type
_entity.pdbx_description
1 polymer ?
#
loop_
_entity_poly.entity_id
_entity_poly.type
_entity_poly.pdbx_seq_one_letter_code
_entity_poly.pdbx_strand_id
1 'polypeptide(L)'
;MVRLSHTEYATMDLKECADCHKGSGVAPTHGSDQMREHVSIARREGANCVDCHNQQFCLDCHTGGGIDADLKTSNYRANYVPKSHRTDFREIHPLKSFDNPQTCVRCHNVQFCSDCHTRFRGEDLSVVSHRRGWSDLEASAGGPAHATFNVNQCQTCHPDSVLPKQVWSAEHAREARRNLQACQTCHMDGDVCMTCHSGRSGLKVNPHPRNWNAVKDNYRSKSGGRSCIKCHDTF
;
A
#
# COMPACT_ATOMS: atom_id res chain seq x y z
N MET A 1 -19.35 -48.48 10.08
CA MET A 1 -19.97 -47.15 10.25
C MET A 1 -20.49 -46.69 8.90
N VAL A 2 -21.79 -46.47 8.78
CA VAL A 2 -22.40 -45.90 7.57
C VAL A 2 -22.05 -44.42 7.54
N ARG A 3 -21.31 -43.96 6.52
CA ARG A 3 -21.14 -42.53 6.27
C ARG A 3 -22.45 -42.02 5.67
N LEU A 4 -23.26 -41.34 6.48
CA LEU A 4 -24.40 -40.59 5.98
C LEU A 4 -23.88 -39.43 5.12
N SER A 5 -24.34 -39.37 3.87
CA SER A 5 -24.07 -38.26 2.96
C SER A 5 -24.82 -37.04 3.46
N HIS A 6 -24.12 -35.95 3.76
CA HIS A 6 -24.75 -34.71 4.24
C HIS A 6 -25.28 -33.82 3.11
N THR A 7 -25.08 -34.24 1.86
CA THR A 7 -25.45 -33.47 0.66
C THR A 7 -26.94 -33.16 0.58
N GLU A 8 -27.79 -34.04 1.09
CA GLU A 8 -29.26 -33.87 1.11
C GLU A 8 -29.72 -32.84 2.16
N TYR A 9 -28.88 -32.56 3.16
CA TYR A 9 -29.17 -31.65 4.26
C TYR A 9 -28.46 -30.29 4.10
N ALA A 10 -27.70 -30.09 3.02
CA ALA A 10 -26.89 -28.90 2.78
C ALA A 10 -27.68 -27.59 2.68
N THR A 11 -28.99 -27.67 2.45
CA THR A 11 -29.90 -26.53 2.33
C THR A 11 -30.83 -26.35 3.53
N MET A 12 -30.71 -27.18 4.57
CA MET A 12 -31.53 -27.02 5.79
C MET A 12 -31.17 -25.73 6.54
N ASP A 13 -32.13 -25.24 7.32
CA ASP A 13 -31.91 -24.08 8.18
C ASP A 13 -30.93 -24.45 9.30
N LEU A 14 -29.96 -23.57 9.59
CA LEU A 14 -28.97 -23.72 10.67
C LEU A 14 -29.61 -24.08 12.02
N LYS A 15 -30.85 -23.62 12.28
CA LYS A 15 -31.58 -23.96 13.51
C LYS A 15 -32.00 -25.43 13.58
N GLU A 16 -32.22 -26.08 12.44
CA GLU A 16 -32.66 -27.48 12.34
C GLU A 16 -31.47 -28.44 12.42
N CYS A 17 -30.25 -27.99 12.09
CA CYS A 17 -29.01 -28.74 12.28
C CYS A 17 -28.79 -29.10 13.77
N ALA A 18 -29.28 -28.25 14.67
CA ALA A 18 -29.18 -28.44 16.11
C ALA A 18 -29.90 -29.71 16.60
N ASP A 19 -30.89 -30.21 15.85
CA ASP A 19 -31.66 -31.37 16.25
C ASP A 19 -30.85 -32.68 16.19
N CYS A 20 -29.95 -32.78 15.22
CA CYS A 20 -29.03 -33.91 15.05
C CYS A 20 -27.68 -33.69 15.77
N HIS A 21 -27.27 -32.44 15.98
CA HIS A 21 -25.96 -32.07 16.53
C HIS A 21 -25.99 -31.59 18.00
N LYS A 22 -27.02 -31.97 18.78
CA LYS A 22 -27.16 -31.59 20.21
C LYS A 22 -25.92 -31.88 21.06
N GLY A 23 -25.11 -32.87 20.69
CA GLY A 23 -23.88 -33.27 21.38
C GLY A 23 -22.58 -32.65 20.87
N SER A 24 -22.60 -31.91 19.75
CA SER A 24 -21.37 -31.38 19.12
C SER A 24 -20.76 -30.19 19.85
N GLY A 25 -21.40 -29.67 20.90
CA GLY A 25 -20.84 -28.60 21.75
C GLY A 25 -20.63 -27.25 21.07
N VAL A 26 -21.10 -27.08 19.84
CA VAL A 26 -21.07 -25.83 19.07
C VAL A 26 -22.50 -25.30 19.04
N ALA A 27 -22.75 -24.18 19.72
CA ALA A 27 -24.04 -23.50 19.64
C ALA A 27 -24.28 -23.07 18.17
N PRO A 28 -25.46 -23.34 17.57
CA PRO A 28 -25.77 -22.98 16.18
C PRO A 28 -25.63 -21.50 15.86
N THR A 29 -25.70 -20.66 16.89
CA THR A 29 -25.45 -19.22 16.79
C THR A 29 -24.16 -18.93 17.54
N HIS A 30 -23.07 -18.82 16.80
CA HIS A 30 -21.84 -18.18 17.26
C HIS A 30 -22.21 -16.89 18.03
N GLY A 31 -21.69 -16.72 19.24
CA GLY A 31 -21.99 -15.52 20.05
C GLY A 31 -21.47 -14.23 19.39
N SER A 32 -21.86 -13.08 19.93
CA SER A 32 -21.42 -11.77 19.39
C SER A 32 -19.90 -11.57 19.40
N ASP A 33 -19.18 -12.33 20.22
CA ASP A 33 -17.72 -12.28 20.36
C ASP A 33 -17.00 -13.47 19.68
N GLN A 34 -17.65 -14.11 18.69
CA GLN A 34 -17.10 -15.28 18.01
C GLN A 34 -15.66 -15.10 17.52
N MET A 35 -15.27 -13.92 17.03
CA MET A 35 -13.89 -13.70 16.57
C MET A 35 -12.86 -13.73 17.70
N ARG A 36 -13.25 -13.50 18.95
CA ARG A 36 -12.38 -13.70 20.12
C ARG A 36 -12.41 -15.14 20.61
N GLU A 37 -13.57 -15.77 20.53
CA GLU A 37 -13.82 -17.13 21.02
C GLU A 37 -13.39 -18.21 20.03
N HIS A 38 -13.25 -17.89 18.73
CA HIS A 38 -12.98 -18.88 17.69
C HIS A 38 -11.67 -19.64 17.93
N VAL A 39 -10.66 -19.00 18.52
CA VAL A 39 -9.37 -19.66 18.80
C VAL A 39 -9.53 -20.76 19.85
N SER A 40 -10.31 -20.50 20.90
CA SER A 40 -10.52 -21.50 21.96
C SER A 40 -11.42 -22.63 21.47
N ILE A 41 -12.41 -22.33 20.63
CA ILE A 41 -13.31 -23.33 20.02
C ILE A 41 -12.56 -24.18 18.97
N ALA A 42 -11.79 -23.55 18.07
CA ALA A 42 -11.05 -24.24 17.01
C ALA A 42 -9.91 -25.13 17.54
N ARG A 43 -9.42 -24.88 18.76
CA ARG A 43 -8.41 -25.71 19.42
C ARG A 43 -9.00 -26.90 20.19
N ARG A 44 -10.31 -26.94 20.42
CA ARG A 44 -10.94 -28.07 21.12
C ARG A 44 -10.96 -29.30 20.20
N GLU A 45 -10.55 -30.44 20.75
CA GLU A 45 -10.75 -31.73 20.07
C GLU A 45 -12.25 -31.96 19.84
N GLY A 46 -12.63 -32.34 18.61
CA GLY A 46 -14.01 -32.59 18.21
C GLY A 46 -14.77 -31.40 17.60
N ALA A 47 -14.14 -30.23 17.42
CA ALA A 47 -14.76 -29.11 16.71
C ALA A 47 -14.80 -29.36 15.19
N ASN A 48 -15.93 -29.80 14.67
CA ASN A 48 -16.12 -30.05 13.23
C ASN A 48 -16.69 -28.81 12.50
N CYS A 49 -15.87 -27.76 12.38
CA CYS A 49 -16.30 -26.53 11.68
C CYS A 49 -16.70 -26.79 10.22
N VAL A 50 -16.07 -27.79 9.58
CA VAL A 50 -16.28 -28.16 8.18
C VAL A 50 -17.65 -28.80 7.91
N ASP A 51 -18.38 -29.19 8.95
CA ASP A 51 -19.75 -29.70 8.83
C ASP A 51 -20.72 -28.57 8.42
N CYS A 52 -20.34 -27.30 8.65
CA CYS A 52 -21.16 -26.12 8.30
C CYS A 52 -20.41 -25.07 7.45
N HIS A 53 -19.08 -24.97 7.58
CA HIS A 53 -18.26 -23.96 6.90
C HIS A 53 -17.41 -24.58 5.80
N ASN A 54 -17.29 -23.90 4.67
CA ASN A 54 -16.39 -24.34 3.61
C ASN A 54 -14.92 -24.06 3.97
N GLN A 55 -13.99 -24.74 3.30
CA GLN A 55 -12.55 -24.54 3.54
C GLN A 55 -12.10 -23.09 3.26
N GLN A 56 -12.73 -22.43 2.28
CA GLN A 56 -12.40 -21.05 1.90
C GLN A 56 -12.62 -20.06 3.04
N PHE A 57 -13.63 -20.27 3.88
CA PHE A 57 -13.90 -19.47 5.08
C PHE A 57 -12.68 -19.38 6.01
N CYS A 58 -11.98 -20.50 6.20
CA CYS A 58 -10.76 -20.56 7.01
C CYS A 58 -9.58 -19.84 6.30
N LEU A 59 -9.45 -20.06 4.98
CA LEU A 59 -8.35 -19.50 4.18
C LEU A 59 -8.46 -17.98 4.11
N ASP A 60 -9.66 -17.43 3.96
CA ASP A 60 -9.91 -15.99 3.92
C ASP A 60 -9.24 -15.20 5.07
N CYS A 61 -9.15 -15.78 6.26
CA CYS A 61 -8.44 -15.16 7.38
C CYS A 61 -7.00 -15.67 7.50
N HIS A 62 -6.76 -16.97 7.38
CA HIS A 62 -5.45 -17.56 7.67
C HIS A 62 -4.45 -17.49 6.51
N THR A 63 -4.92 -17.51 5.27
CA THR A 63 -4.11 -17.55 4.05
C THR A 63 -4.86 -17.04 2.80
N GLY A 64 -4.45 -15.91 2.23
CA GLY A 64 -4.89 -15.49 0.89
C GLY A 64 -6.04 -14.49 0.85
N GLY A 65 -6.62 -14.10 1.99
CA GLY A 65 -7.59 -12.99 2.08
C GLY A 65 -7.01 -11.67 2.61
N GLY A 66 -5.69 -11.48 2.55
CA GLY A 66 -4.99 -10.23 2.93
C GLY A 66 -4.81 -10.01 4.44
N ILE A 67 -5.48 -10.81 5.26
CA ILE A 67 -5.36 -10.82 6.73
C ILE A 67 -4.19 -11.71 7.18
N ASP A 68 -4.01 -12.86 6.52
CA ASP A 68 -2.95 -13.87 6.72
C ASP A 68 -2.63 -14.14 8.21
N ALA A 69 -3.70 -14.38 8.97
CA ALA A 69 -3.69 -14.66 10.40
C ALA A 69 -2.86 -15.91 10.71
N ASP A 70 -1.79 -15.72 11.48
CA ASP A 70 -0.89 -16.81 11.82
C ASP A 70 -1.57 -17.83 12.73
N LEU A 71 -1.62 -19.08 12.28
CA LEU A 71 -2.15 -20.22 13.03
C LEU A 71 -1.29 -20.57 14.26
N LYS A 72 -0.01 -20.18 14.28
CA LYS A 72 0.95 -20.48 15.34
C LYS A 72 0.86 -19.49 16.50
N THR A 73 0.33 -18.29 16.29
CA THR A 73 0.27 -17.24 17.31
C THR A 73 -1.13 -17.17 17.92
N SER A 74 -1.25 -17.46 19.22
CA SER A 74 -2.51 -17.28 19.94
C SER A 74 -2.71 -15.80 20.27
N ASN A 75 -3.74 -15.19 19.69
CA ASN A 75 -4.17 -13.82 20.01
C ASN A 75 -5.32 -13.80 21.04
N TYR A 76 -5.51 -14.90 21.78
CA TYR A 76 -6.55 -15.01 22.79
C TYR A 76 -6.45 -13.87 23.80
N ARG A 77 -7.51 -13.04 23.88
CA ARG A 77 -7.63 -11.78 24.66
C ARG A 77 -6.86 -10.56 24.15
N ALA A 78 -6.05 -10.69 23.10
CA ALA A 78 -5.50 -9.53 22.41
C ALA A 78 -6.54 -9.01 21.40
N ASN A 79 -6.63 -7.69 21.23
CA ASN A 79 -7.26 -7.15 20.02
C ASN A 79 -6.42 -7.69 18.86
N TYR A 80 -6.96 -8.64 18.09
CA TYR A 80 -6.26 -9.18 16.94
C TYR A 80 -5.97 -8.02 15.99
N VAL A 81 -4.69 -7.78 15.77
CA VAL A 81 -4.20 -6.77 14.84
C VAL A 81 -3.79 -7.54 13.58
N PRO A 82 -4.57 -7.47 12.48
CA PRO A 82 -4.22 -8.15 11.25
C PRO A 82 -2.82 -7.75 10.77
N LYS A 83 -2.17 -8.57 9.94
CA LYS A 83 -0.89 -8.17 9.32
C LYS A 83 -1.00 -6.92 8.43
N SER A 84 -2.20 -6.47 8.11
CA SER A 84 -2.41 -5.16 7.49
C SER A 84 -2.19 -4.01 8.49
N HIS A 85 -2.36 -4.22 9.79
CA HIS A 85 -2.24 -3.19 10.83
C HIS A 85 -0.88 -3.24 11.53
N ARG A 86 0.20 -3.02 10.78
CA ARG A 86 1.55 -2.89 11.37
C ARG A 86 1.83 -1.44 11.73
N THR A 87 2.90 -1.19 12.47
CA THR A 87 3.31 0.17 12.87
C THR A 87 3.55 1.09 11.69
N ASP A 88 3.79 0.53 10.50
CA ASP A 88 3.97 1.20 9.21
C ASP A 88 2.69 1.21 8.35
N PHE A 89 1.50 0.94 8.93
CA PHE A 89 0.26 0.84 8.15
C PHE A 89 0.00 2.11 7.34
N ARG A 90 0.27 3.32 7.86
CA ARG A 90 0.03 4.56 7.12
C ARG A 90 0.92 4.65 5.86
N GLU A 91 2.10 4.08 5.92
CA GLU A 91 3.13 4.06 4.89
C GLU A 91 2.84 2.99 3.83
N ILE A 92 2.29 1.83 4.23
CA ILE A 92 1.95 0.74 3.31
C ILE A 92 0.47 0.74 2.86
N HIS A 93 -0.39 1.54 3.51
CA HIS A 93 -1.82 1.62 3.22
C HIS A 93 -2.13 1.96 1.77
N PRO A 94 -1.44 2.91 1.09
CA PRO A 94 -1.70 3.17 -0.32
C PRO A 94 -1.52 1.91 -1.18
N LEU A 95 -0.43 1.16 -0.97
CA LEU A 95 -0.19 -0.10 -1.66
C LEU A 95 -1.26 -1.14 -1.33
N LYS A 96 -1.64 -1.26 -0.05
CA LYS A 96 -2.68 -2.21 0.40
C LYS A 96 -4.10 -1.82 -0.01
N SER A 97 -4.38 -0.55 -0.24
CA SER A 97 -5.69 -0.07 -0.71
C SER A 97 -5.96 -0.45 -2.18
N PHE A 98 -4.90 -0.68 -2.97
CA PHE A 98 -5.01 -1.18 -4.35
C PHE A 98 -5.31 -2.67 -4.46
N ASP A 99 -5.23 -3.43 -3.35
CA ASP A 99 -5.60 -4.84 -3.32
C ASP A 99 -7.14 -4.96 -3.42
N ASN A 100 -7.81 -5.43 -2.38
CA ASN A 100 -9.27 -5.47 -2.35
C ASN A 100 -9.79 -4.74 -1.10
N PRO A 101 -10.34 -3.52 -1.26
CA PRO A 101 -10.91 -2.74 -0.15
C PRO A 101 -12.03 -3.47 0.60
N GLN A 102 -12.68 -4.46 -0.03
CA GLN A 102 -13.70 -5.28 0.62
C GLN A 102 -13.14 -6.12 1.78
N THR A 103 -11.83 -6.38 1.81
CA THR A 103 -11.18 -7.09 2.91
C THR A 103 -11.12 -6.23 4.19
N CYS A 104 -11.08 -4.91 4.06
CA CYS A 104 -11.03 -3.97 5.18
C CYS A 104 -12.40 -3.81 5.84
N VAL A 105 -13.47 -3.77 5.02
CA VAL A 105 -14.84 -3.59 5.52
C VAL A 105 -15.42 -4.82 6.21
N ARG A 106 -14.67 -5.94 6.22
CA ARG A 106 -14.98 -7.12 7.03
C ARG A 106 -14.88 -6.86 8.53
N CYS A 107 -14.03 -5.91 8.93
CA CYS A 107 -13.84 -5.53 10.34
C CYS A 107 -14.13 -4.04 10.58
N HIS A 108 -13.91 -3.18 9.59
CA HIS A 108 -14.06 -1.73 9.72
C HIS A 108 -15.32 -1.21 9.00
N ASN A 109 -15.99 -0.23 9.58
CA ASN A 109 -17.06 0.47 8.85
C ASN A 109 -16.45 1.36 7.75
N VAL A 110 -17.17 1.57 6.65
CA VAL A 110 -16.83 2.52 5.57
C VAL A 110 -16.59 3.94 6.09
N GLN A 111 -17.23 4.30 7.21
CA GLN A 111 -17.00 5.58 7.89
C GLN A 111 -15.52 5.80 8.25
N PHE A 112 -14.78 4.73 8.58
CA PHE A 112 -13.36 4.83 8.90
C PHE A 112 -12.52 5.29 7.70
N CYS A 113 -12.90 4.83 6.50
CA CYS A 113 -12.30 5.29 5.25
C CYS A 113 -12.57 6.78 5.07
N SER A 114 -13.84 7.19 5.17
CA SER A 114 -14.21 8.59 4.98
C SER A 114 -13.62 9.50 6.06
N ASP A 115 -13.51 9.08 7.32
CA ASP A 115 -12.96 9.92 8.40
C ASP A 115 -11.50 10.30 8.17
N CYS A 116 -10.71 9.38 7.60
CA CYS A 116 -9.32 9.66 7.23
C CYS A 116 -9.26 10.38 5.87
N HIS A 117 -9.94 9.88 4.84
CA HIS A 117 -9.89 10.45 3.49
C HIS A 117 -10.59 11.81 3.34
N THR A 118 -11.46 12.20 4.27
CA THR A 118 -11.99 13.57 4.35
C THR A 118 -10.98 14.54 4.99
N ARG A 119 -10.08 14.04 5.84
CA ARG A 119 -8.96 14.78 6.43
C ARG A 119 -7.71 14.78 5.54
N PHE A 120 -7.61 13.81 4.64
CA PHE A 120 -6.56 13.60 3.65
C PHE A 120 -7.21 13.40 2.28
N ARG A 121 -7.70 14.49 1.69
CA ARG A 121 -8.30 14.51 0.36
C ARG A 121 -7.21 14.30 -0.71
N GLY A 122 -7.60 13.95 -1.93
CA GLY A 122 -6.67 13.99 -3.08
C GLY A 122 -6.07 15.39 -3.32
N GLU A 123 -6.74 16.42 -2.83
CA GLU A 123 -6.24 17.79 -2.72
C GLU A 123 -5.04 17.89 -1.77
N ASP A 124 -4.94 17.05 -0.72
CA ASP A 124 -3.82 16.96 0.23
C ASP A 124 -2.66 16.09 -0.29
N LEU A 125 -2.78 15.51 -1.48
CA LEU A 125 -1.62 15.17 -2.33
C LEU A 125 -0.97 16.45 -2.91
N SER A 126 -1.29 17.64 -2.38
CA SER A 126 -0.75 18.99 -2.67
C SER A 126 0.75 19.16 -2.42
N VAL A 127 1.57 18.16 -2.73
CA VAL A 127 3.00 18.40 -2.89
C VAL A 127 3.16 19.21 -4.18
N VAL A 128 4.03 20.22 -4.22
CA VAL A 128 4.33 21.01 -5.43
C VAL A 128 4.69 20.13 -6.64
N SER A 129 5.16 18.90 -6.40
CA SER A 129 5.44 17.88 -7.42
C SER A 129 4.21 17.14 -7.97
N HIS A 130 3.09 17.11 -7.24
CA HIS A 130 1.82 16.47 -7.63
C HIS A 130 0.71 17.50 -7.92
N ARG A 131 0.81 18.71 -7.37
CA ARG A 131 0.08 19.88 -7.87
C ARG A 131 0.53 20.03 -9.30
N ARG A 132 -0.40 20.06 -10.25
CA ARG A 132 -0.13 20.33 -11.67
C ARG A 132 0.45 21.72 -11.94
N GLY A 133 1.15 22.32 -10.97
CA GLY A 133 1.76 23.64 -11.03
C GLY A 133 2.64 23.78 -12.26
N TRP A 134 3.64 22.91 -12.47
CA TRP A 134 4.47 23.02 -13.68
C TRP A 134 3.69 22.69 -14.96
N SER A 135 2.96 21.58 -14.96
CA SER A 135 2.21 21.11 -16.14
C SER A 135 1.17 22.10 -16.65
N ASP A 136 0.53 22.86 -15.76
CA ASP A 136 -0.53 23.82 -16.10
C ASP A 136 0.02 25.24 -16.34
N LEU A 137 1.31 25.51 -16.10
CA LEU A 137 1.92 26.80 -16.47
C LEU A 137 1.95 26.94 -17.99
N GLU A 138 1.56 28.10 -18.50
CA GLU A 138 1.69 28.42 -19.93
C GLU A 138 3.17 28.70 -20.28
N ALA A 139 3.63 28.18 -21.42
CA ALA A 139 5.00 28.40 -21.89
C ALA A 139 5.30 29.87 -22.27
N SER A 140 4.24 30.66 -22.52
CA SER A 140 4.26 32.10 -22.76
C SER A 140 2.86 32.65 -22.48
N ALA A 141 2.67 33.97 -22.42
CA ALA A 141 1.35 34.55 -22.18
C ALA A 141 0.35 34.11 -23.27
N GLY A 142 -0.67 33.33 -22.90
CA GLY A 142 -1.63 32.74 -23.84
C GLY A 142 -1.09 31.56 -24.66
N GLY A 143 0.07 31.02 -24.28
CA GLY A 143 0.69 29.86 -24.89
C GLY A 143 0.15 28.54 -24.34
N PRO A 144 0.46 27.41 -24.98
CA PRO A 144 0.06 26.10 -24.48
C PRO A 144 0.73 25.79 -23.13
N ALA A 145 0.02 25.00 -22.32
CA ALA A 145 0.50 24.55 -21.02
C ALA A 145 1.74 23.65 -21.18
N HIS A 146 2.68 23.68 -20.23
CA HIS A 146 3.91 22.87 -20.31
C HIS A 146 3.61 21.36 -20.44
N ALA A 147 2.43 20.89 -19.98
CA ALA A 147 1.94 19.52 -20.17
C ALA A 147 1.89 19.06 -21.63
N THR A 148 1.79 19.97 -22.60
CA THR A 148 1.72 19.64 -24.02
C THR A 148 3.09 19.32 -24.63
N PHE A 149 4.18 19.62 -23.92
CA PHE A 149 5.54 19.44 -24.42
C PHE A 149 6.19 18.21 -23.79
N ASN A 150 7.03 17.52 -24.57
CA ASN A 150 7.81 16.40 -24.07
C ASN A 150 9.22 16.84 -23.61
N VAL A 151 9.88 16.00 -22.81
CA VAL A 151 11.17 16.32 -22.17
C VAL A 151 12.29 16.71 -23.14
N ASN A 152 12.22 16.26 -24.40
CA ASN A 152 13.25 16.55 -25.40
C ASN A 152 13.11 17.98 -25.98
N GLN A 153 11.95 18.60 -25.82
CA GLN A 153 11.66 19.95 -26.35
C GLN A 153 12.05 21.06 -25.37
N CYS A 154 12.40 20.71 -24.13
CA CYS A 154 12.68 21.68 -23.09
C CYS A 154 13.86 22.59 -23.44
N GLN A 155 14.92 22.05 -24.04
CA GLN A 155 16.13 22.80 -24.41
C GLN A 155 15.89 23.84 -25.51
N THR A 156 14.80 23.72 -26.28
CA THR A 156 14.43 24.68 -27.33
C THR A 156 14.06 26.05 -26.74
N CYS A 157 13.42 26.06 -25.57
CA CYS A 157 13.01 27.30 -24.89
C CYS A 157 13.88 27.61 -23.67
N HIS A 158 14.56 26.60 -23.11
CA HIS A 158 15.41 26.71 -21.93
C HIS A 158 16.86 26.33 -22.24
N PRO A 159 17.60 27.15 -22.99
CA PRO A 159 18.95 26.84 -23.45
C PRO A 159 19.96 26.72 -22.30
N ASP A 160 19.80 27.52 -21.23
CA ASP A 160 20.73 27.53 -20.10
C ASP A 160 20.26 26.67 -18.92
N SER A 161 18.95 26.60 -18.67
CA SER A 161 18.34 25.71 -17.69
C SER A 161 16.82 25.74 -17.76
N VAL A 162 16.19 24.58 -17.60
CA VAL A 162 14.76 24.40 -17.35
C VAL A 162 14.33 24.79 -15.93
N LEU A 163 15.29 25.07 -15.05
CA LEU A 163 15.02 25.61 -13.72
C LEU A 163 14.90 27.13 -13.89
N PRO A 164 13.69 27.71 -14.01
CA PRO A 164 13.58 29.11 -13.71
C PRO A 164 14.08 29.29 -12.28
N LYS A 165 14.76 30.40 -12.01
CA LYS A 165 15.19 30.81 -10.66
C LYS A 165 14.03 30.93 -9.63
N GLN A 166 12.81 30.55 -10.02
CA GLN A 166 11.54 30.88 -9.39
C GLN A 166 10.92 29.65 -8.71
N VAL A 167 10.52 29.88 -7.46
CA VAL A 167 9.57 29.17 -6.59
C VAL A 167 9.51 27.64 -6.70
N TRP A 168 9.00 27.07 -7.81
CA TRP A 168 8.83 25.62 -7.97
C TRP A 168 10.12 24.85 -7.73
N SER A 169 11.23 25.22 -8.38
CA SER A 169 12.51 24.51 -8.23
C SER A 169 13.08 24.61 -6.81
N ALA A 170 12.84 25.72 -6.11
CA ALA A 170 13.32 25.93 -4.75
C ALA A 170 12.51 25.14 -3.72
N GLU A 171 11.18 25.13 -3.86
CA GLU A 171 10.27 24.40 -2.98
C GLU A 171 10.35 22.89 -3.23
N HIS A 172 10.34 22.45 -4.49
CA HIS A 172 10.55 21.06 -4.89
C HIS A 172 11.87 20.51 -4.33
N ALA A 173 12.97 21.25 -4.49
CA ALA A 173 14.26 20.79 -4.01
C ALA A 173 14.38 20.84 -2.47
N ARG A 174 13.64 21.70 -1.77
CA ARG A 174 13.57 21.70 -0.30
C ARG A 174 12.80 20.48 0.18
N GLU A 175 11.67 20.17 -0.46
CA GLU A 175 10.82 19.04 -0.09
C GLU A 175 11.49 17.70 -0.40
N ALA A 176 12.06 17.54 -1.59
CA ALA A 176 12.77 16.33 -1.99
C ALA A 176 13.95 16.01 -1.05
N ARG A 177 14.61 17.03 -0.49
CA ARG A 177 15.67 16.83 0.51
C ARG A 177 15.15 16.49 1.90
N ARG A 178 13.95 16.93 2.25
CA ARG A 178 13.35 16.68 3.56
C ARG A 178 12.90 15.23 3.70
N ASN A 179 12.26 14.67 2.66
CA ASN A 179 11.77 13.29 2.70
C ASN A 179 11.61 12.68 1.29
N LEU A 180 12.73 12.30 0.66
CA LEU A 180 12.69 11.64 -0.65
C LEU A 180 11.96 10.28 -0.61
N GLN A 181 12.08 9.56 0.51
CA GLN A 181 11.53 8.21 0.68
C GLN A 181 9.99 8.21 0.57
N ALA A 182 9.33 9.27 1.04
CA ALA A 182 7.87 9.40 0.90
C ALA A 182 7.40 9.40 -0.57
N CYS A 183 8.20 9.96 -1.49
CA CYS A 183 7.89 9.94 -2.92
C CYS A 183 8.08 8.54 -3.52
N GLN A 184 9.10 7.83 -3.06
CA GLN A 184 9.45 6.48 -3.53
C GLN A 184 8.47 5.41 -3.06
N THR A 185 7.59 5.72 -2.12
CA THR A 185 6.48 4.84 -1.72
C THR A 185 5.55 4.52 -2.88
N CYS A 186 5.28 5.50 -3.76
CA CYS A 186 4.47 5.30 -4.97
C CYS A 186 5.34 5.23 -6.24
N HIS A 187 6.42 6.00 -6.30
CA HIS A 187 7.38 6.01 -7.42
C HIS A 187 8.64 5.20 -7.08
N MET A 188 8.46 3.90 -6.85
CA MET A 188 9.49 2.99 -6.34
C MET A 188 10.76 2.94 -7.19
N ASP A 189 10.63 3.07 -8.51
CA ASP A 189 11.77 3.04 -9.42
C ASP A 189 12.42 4.41 -9.62
N GLY A 190 11.78 5.48 -9.11
CA GLY A 190 12.25 6.85 -9.27
C GLY A 190 12.21 7.34 -10.72
N ASP A 191 11.47 6.67 -11.59
CA ASP A 191 11.26 7.00 -13.00
C ASP A 191 10.90 8.47 -13.21
N VAL A 192 10.00 9.01 -12.37
CA VAL A 192 9.62 10.42 -12.38
C VAL A 192 10.76 11.37 -12.03
N CYS A 193 11.66 10.96 -11.11
CA CYS A 193 12.84 11.73 -10.76
C CYS A 193 13.83 11.73 -11.93
N MET A 194 13.92 10.61 -12.64
CA MET A 194 14.87 10.37 -13.72
C MET A 194 14.56 11.13 -15.00
N THR A 195 13.32 11.60 -15.19
CA THR A 195 12.98 12.55 -16.26
C THR A 195 13.84 13.82 -16.20
N CYS A 196 14.23 14.24 -14.99
CA CYS A 196 15.03 15.46 -14.79
C CYS A 196 16.43 15.19 -14.24
N HIS A 197 16.59 14.23 -13.32
CA HIS A 197 17.81 14.03 -12.53
C HIS A 197 18.70 12.86 -12.99
N SER A 198 18.40 12.24 -14.13
CA SER A 198 19.20 11.16 -14.68
C SER A 198 20.48 11.66 -15.33
N GLY A 199 21.60 10.98 -15.13
CA GLY A 199 22.83 11.21 -15.90
C GLY A 199 22.77 10.66 -17.32
N ARG A 200 21.85 9.72 -17.57
CA ARG A 200 21.68 9.02 -18.86
C ARG A 200 20.76 9.75 -19.81
N SER A 201 19.68 10.31 -19.28
CA SER A 201 18.51 10.74 -20.05
C SER A 201 17.87 11.99 -19.43
N GLY A 202 16.90 12.58 -20.13
CA GLY A 202 16.16 13.72 -19.61
C GLY A 202 17.00 15.00 -19.47
N LEU A 203 16.68 15.81 -18.46
CA LEU A 203 17.23 17.16 -18.31
C LEU A 203 18.61 17.22 -17.61
N LYS A 204 19.13 16.08 -17.14
CA LYS A 204 20.46 15.94 -16.53
C LYS A 204 20.76 16.93 -15.39
N VAL A 205 19.74 17.33 -14.65
CA VAL A 205 19.86 18.20 -13.47
C VAL A 205 20.55 17.43 -12.35
N ASN A 206 21.70 17.91 -11.88
CA ASN A 206 22.47 17.21 -10.85
C ASN A 206 21.70 17.13 -9.51
N PRO A 207 21.33 15.91 -9.03
CA PRO A 207 20.63 15.74 -7.76
C PRO A 207 21.58 15.72 -6.55
N HIS A 208 22.89 15.64 -6.77
CA HIS A 208 23.86 15.48 -5.69
C HIS A 208 24.03 16.79 -4.88
N PRO A 209 24.34 16.68 -3.58
CA PRO A 209 24.60 17.86 -2.76
C PRO A 209 25.87 18.59 -3.19
N ARG A 210 26.01 19.86 -2.81
CA ARG A 210 27.19 20.68 -3.16
C ARG A 210 28.52 20.06 -2.72
N ASN A 211 28.53 19.31 -1.62
CA ASN A 211 29.70 18.62 -1.09
C ASN A 211 29.85 17.18 -1.63
N TRP A 212 29.24 16.83 -2.76
CA TRP A 212 29.23 15.48 -3.32
C TRP A 212 30.61 14.82 -3.38
N ASN A 213 31.63 15.57 -3.81
CA ASN A 213 33.00 15.06 -3.92
C ASN A 213 33.57 14.54 -2.59
N ALA A 214 33.13 15.08 -1.46
CA ALA A 214 33.56 14.65 -0.13
C ALA A 214 32.80 13.41 0.39
N VAL A 215 31.65 13.08 -0.18
CA VAL A 215 30.76 12.03 0.35
C VAL A 215 30.56 10.85 -0.60
N LYS A 216 30.84 11.02 -1.91
CA LYS A 216 30.57 10.04 -2.96
C LYS A 216 31.16 8.65 -2.68
N ASP A 217 32.36 8.57 -2.12
CA ASP A 217 33.05 7.29 -1.89
C ASP A 217 32.38 6.47 -0.78
N ASN A 218 31.78 7.13 0.21
CA ASN A 218 31.00 6.49 1.27
C ASN A 218 29.70 5.88 0.71
N TYR A 219 29.03 6.59 -0.20
CA TYR A 219 27.85 6.06 -0.88
C TYR A 219 28.21 4.92 -1.84
N ARG A 220 29.34 5.05 -2.56
CA ARG A 220 29.83 4.00 -3.47
C ARG A 220 30.17 2.73 -2.71
N SER A 221 30.92 2.82 -1.60
CA SER A 221 31.32 1.66 -0.81
C SER A 221 30.12 0.94 -0.18
N LYS A 222 29.15 1.68 0.37
CA LYS A 222 27.94 1.12 0.98
C LYS A 222 26.99 0.44 -0.02
N SER A 223 26.90 0.97 -1.23
CA SER A 223 26.02 0.42 -2.28
C SER A 223 26.71 -0.63 -3.16
N GLY A 224 28.03 -0.78 -3.07
CA GLY A 224 28.84 -1.46 -4.09
C GLY A 224 28.69 -0.82 -5.48
N GLY A 225 28.31 0.46 -5.52
CA GLY A 225 28.02 1.24 -6.72
C GLY A 225 26.76 0.85 -7.50
N ARG A 226 25.99 -0.15 -7.04
CA ARG A 226 24.73 -0.56 -7.67
C ARG A 226 23.67 0.54 -7.69
N SER A 227 23.69 1.47 -6.74
CA SER A 227 22.78 2.62 -6.74
C SER A 227 23.16 3.65 -7.80
N CYS A 228 24.46 3.76 -8.11
CA CYS A 228 24.99 4.73 -9.07
C CYS A 228 24.56 4.36 -10.50
N ILE A 229 24.54 3.07 -10.84
CA ILE A 229 24.05 2.58 -12.15
C ILE A 229 22.54 2.69 -12.34
N LYS A 230 21.77 3.16 -11.35
CA LYS A 230 20.40 3.55 -11.65
C LYS A 230 20.39 4.82 -12.50
N CYS A 231 21.31 5.75 -12.22
CA CYS A 231 21.31 7.07 -12.82
C CYS A 231 22.46 7.38 -13.77
N HIS A 232 23.51 6.55 -13.78
CA HIS A 232 24.71 6.76 -14.59
C HIS A 232 25.08 5.50 -15.37
N ASP A 233 25.69 5.64 -16.54
CA ASP A 233 26.19 4.49 -17.31
C ASP A 233 27.39 3.82 -16.64
N THR A 234 28.13 4.57 -15.81
CA THR A 234 29.31 4.11 -15.07
C THR A 234 29.36 4.71 -13.66
N PHE A 235 30.11 4.09 -12.74
CA PHE A 235 30.24 4.52 -11.33
C PHE A 235 31.62 4.28 -10.74
#